data_AF-A0AAE0RZM5-F1
#
_entry.id   AF-A0AAE0RZM5-F1
#
_cell.length_a   1.000
_cell.length_b   1.000
_cell.length_c   1.000
_cell.angle_alpha   90.00
_cell.angle_beta   90.00
_cell.angle_gamma   90.00
#
_symmetry.space_group_name_H-M   'P 1'
#
loop_
_entity.id
_entity.type
_entity.pdbx_description
1 polymer ?
#
loop_
_entity_poly.entity_id
_entity_poly.type
_entity_poly.pdbx_seq_one_letter_code
_entity_poly.pdbx_strand_id
1 'polypeptide(L)'
;MMLFEQRINAQSKMDQMSVSMKWEIGGFNNPESVLYDANSQILYVSNVNGGPGDRDGNGYISKVARDGKVIEHIWAKGLNAPKGMGIYGERLYVTDVDRIVVIDLGTGKILSSYQAPDATFLNDIAIDAKGNVYASNTFGFSGIYMLSNEIYPLNAILWLKQDRLNMPNGLLIEGESLITACWGEEFDPSTFATKIPGKLQRVSLKDKSISDISKPIGNLDGLEPIKDGFLISDWYAGKIFKYDSKKKSATEILKLSQGSADIGFDTIGIKQSLPISDNNAFVLFETETPEPLEHDLLVQVQAVSVNPVDYKVRQTAAKDTVLHTPKILGWDAVGEVVSVGSKVTLYKPGEVVYYAGDIKRPGSNAEFQLVDERIVGIKPRRVSLEDAAAFPLVTLTAWESLFSRLKIKWKDPYRQSNLSNLSDQSILIIGGAGGVGSIAIQLAKDSSLRVIATASRPESIKWCYDLGADHVIPHQNMVQELRKLDMEYVDFILNLADTTGYWNDMAELIKPQGAICCIVNAATNLPIDVFKGKSVSFAWESMFTRSSFTTDDITEQYRILARMSGLLSLQVFKPIRTKTLNGFSVKNIQEAHAILESGKSIGKIVITF
;
A
#
# COMPACT_ATOMS: atom_id res chain seq x y z
N MET A 1 25.10 -0.04 8.53
CA MET A 1 23.67 -0.07 8.11
C MET A 1 23.59 -0.62 6.70
N MET A 2 22.73 -1.61 6.46
CA MET A 2 22.53 -2.23 5.14
C MET A 2 21.05 -2.07 4.73
N LEU A 3 20.78 -1.59 3.51
CA LEU A 3 19.42 -1.54 2.94
C LEU A 3 19.28 -2.62 1.86
N PHE A 4 18.13 -3.28 1.83
CA PHE A 4 17.85 -4.39 0.93
C PHE A 4 16.61 -4.12 0.04
N GLU A 5 16.57 -4.75 -1.14
CA GLU A 5 15.41 -4.79 -2.05
C GLU A 5 14.84 -6.20 -2.11
N GLN A 6 13.51 -6.34 -2.01
CA GLN A 6 12.84 -7.61 -2.31
C GLN A 6 12.74 -7.81 -3.83
N ARG A 7 13.00 -9.03 -4.31
CA ARG A 7 12.67 -9.47 -5.67
C ARG A 7 11.84 -10.73 -5.64
N ILE A 8 10.67 -10.70 -6.27
CA ILE A 8 9.86 -11.89 -6.56
C ILE A 8 10.29 -12.45 -7.92
N ASN A 9 10.91 -13.64 -7.92
CA ASN A 9 11.41 -14.25 -9.15
C ASN A 9 10.28 -15.05 -9.84
N ALA A 10 9.81 -14.59 -11.00
CA ALA A 10 8.62 -15.09 -11.69
C ALA A 10 8.74 -16.51 -12.30
N GLN A 11 9.83 -17.25 -12.06
CA GLN A 11 10.12 -18.54 -12.72
C GLN A 11 10.53 -19.70 -11.80
N SER A 12 10.52 -19.55 -10.49
CA SER A 12 10.71 -20.66 -9.54
C SER A 12 9.60 -20.69 -8.50
N LYS A 13 9.32 -21.88 -7.95
CA LYS A 13 8.29 -22.17 -6.94
C LYS A 13 8.14 -21.02 -5.93
N MET A 14 6.90 -20.66 -5.62
CA MET A 14 6.42 -19.54 -4.77
C MET A 14 7.00 -19.39 -3.34
N ASP A 15 8.19 -19.93 -3.02
CA ASP A 15 8.71 -20.00 -1.65
C ASP A 15 10.04 -19.27 -1.39
N GLN A 16 10.68 -18.64 -2.39
CA GLN A 16 11.95 -17.92 -2.15
C GLN A 16 11.81 -16.41 -2.30
N MET A 17 11.71 -15.74 -1.16
CA MET A 17 11.98 -14.30 -1.03
C MET A 17 13.48 -14.12 -1.32
N SER A 18 13.83 -13.44 -2.42
CA SER A 18 15.22 -13.12 -2.74
C SER A 18 15.48 -11.66 -2.45
N VAL A 19 16.60 -11.38 -1.78
CA VAL A 19 16.93 -10.07 -1.23
C VAL A 19 18.25 -9.60 -1.85
N SER A 20 18.30 -8.38 -2.37
CA SER A 20 19.54 -7.79 -2.92
C SER A 20 19.95 -6.53 -2.16
N MET A 21 21.23 -6.43 -1.77
CA MET A 21 21.77 -5.26 -1.08
C MET A 21 21.75 -4.04 -2.02
N LYS A 22 21.15 -2.93 -1.58
CA LYS A 22 21.15 -1.65 -2.27
C LYS A 22 22.40 -0.83 -1.96
N TRP A 23 22.71 -0.67 -0.68
CA TRP A 23 23.90 0.02 -0.21
C TRP A 23 24.24 -0.37 1.24
N GLU A 24 25.48 -0.07 1.63
CA GLU A 24 25.99 -0.20 3.00
C GLU A 24 26.78 1.07 3.37
N ILE A 25 26.64 1.51 4.62
CA ILE A 25 27.46 2.58 5.18
C ILE A 25 28.02 2.24 6.57
N GLY A 26 29.29 2.58 6.78
CA GLY A 26 30.02 2.51 8.06
C GLY A 26 30.46 3.89 8.58
N GLY A 27 31.40 3.91 9.53
CA GLY A 27 31.89 5.15 10.16
C GLY A 27 31.09 5.60 11.39
N PHE A 28 30.32 4.68 11.97
CA PHE A 28 29.53 4.86 13.19
C PHE A 28 30.22 4.19 14.38
N ASN A 29 30.05 4.72 15.59
CA ASN A 29 30.68 4.18 16.80
C ASN A 29 29.73 3.21 17.50
N ASN A 30 29.88 1.91 17.20
CA ASN A 30 29.01 0.83 17.70
C ASN A 30 27.52 1.18 17.46
N PRO A 31 27.09 1.30 16.19
CA PRO A 31 25.69 1.54 15.88
C PRO A 31 24.85 0.36 16.39
N GLU A 32 23.71 0.66 17.01
CA GLU A 32 22.89 -0.34 17.70
C GLU A 32 21.51 -0.48 17.04
N SER A 33 20.82 0.64 16.84
CA SER A 33 19.50 0.69 16.20
C SER A 33 19.45 1.75 15.09
N VAL A 34 18.58 1.51 14.11
CA VAL A 34 18.21 2.39 13.02
C VAL A 34 16.70 2.55 13.01
N LEU A 35 16.23 3.79 13.16
CA LEU A 35 14.81 4.13 13.04
C LEU A 35 14.60 5.08 11.88
N TYR A 36 13.67 4.73 10.98
CA TYR A 36 13.29 5.59 9.88
C TYR A 36 12.17 6.55 10.27
N ASP A 37 12.35 7.85 10.00
CA ASP A 37 11.30 8.86 10.08
C ASP A 37 10.76 9.22 8.70
N ALA A 38 9.53 8.79 8.42
CA ALA A 38 8.79 9.12 7.22
C ALA A 38 8.62 10.62 6.96
N ASN A 39 8.46 11.41 8.03
CA ASN A 39 8.12 12.82 7.94
C ASN A 39 9.34 13.67 7.54
N SER A 40 10.56 13.27 7.91
CA SER A 40 11.80 13.94 7.47
C SER A 40 12.59 13.19 6.40
N GLN A 41 12.24 11.92 6.13
CA GLN A 41 13.02 10.98 5.30
C GLN A 41 14.44 10.74 5.83
N ILE A 42 14.60 10.76 7.15
CA ILE A 42 15.87 10.57 7.83
C ILE A 42 15.88 9.21 8.50
N LEU A 43 17.01 8.52 8.40
CA LEU A 43 17.36 7.38 9.22
C LEU A 43 18.11 7.92 10.45
N TYR A 44 17.49 7.78 11.62
CA TYR A 44 18.14 8.02 12.90
C TYR A 44 18.92 6.78 13.28
N VAL A 45 20.20 6.94 13.63
CA VAL A 45 21.07 5.82 13.99
C VAL A 45 21.56 6.04 15.42
N SER A 46 21.23 5.14 16.33
CA SER A 46 21.77 5.18 17.69
C SER A 46 23.21 4.66 17.70
N ASN A 47 24.09 5.39 18.37
CA ASN A 47 25.51 5.07 18.48
C ASN A 47 25.85 4.96 19.97
N VAL A 48 26.18 3.74 20.39
CA VAL A 48 26.56 3.44 21.77
C VAL A 48 27.85 4.15 22.16
N ASN A 49 28.82 4.24 21.24
CA ASN A 49 30.11 4.91 21.45
C ASN A 49 30.91 4.47 22.69
N GLY A 50 30.94 3.19 22.99
CA GLY A 50 31.63 2.65 24.15
C GLY A 50 31.18 1.24 24.44
N GLY A 51 31.25 0.85 25.72
CA GLY A 51 30.60 -0.35 26.21
C GLY A 51 29.08 -0.19 26.29
N PRO A 52 28.30 -1.26 26.01
CA PRO A 52 26.85 -1.16 25.89
C PRO A 52 26.10 -0.88 27.21
N GLY A 53 26.79 -0.88 28.36
CA GLY A 53 26.23 -0.52 29.67
C GLY A 53 26.95 0.66 30.34
N ASP A 54 27.86 1.34 29.63
CA ASP A 54 28.61 2.47 30.15
C ASP A 54 27.67 3.67 30.40
N ARG A 55 28.01 4.50 31.39
CA ARG A 55 27.25 5.71 31.79
C ARG A 55 28.14 6.94 31.72
N ASP A 56 28.70 7.18 30.55
CA ASP A 56 29.76 8.16 30.33
C ASP A 56 29.30 9.41 29.58
N GLY A 57 28.04 9.45 29.14
CA GLY A 57 27.45 10.58 28.42
C GLY A 57 28.01 10.80 27.01
N ASN A 58 28.74 9.83 26.45
CA ASN A 58 29.42 9.97 25.16
C ASN A 58 28.60 9.47 23.96
N GLY A 59 27.51 8.73 24.21
CA GLY A 59 26.60 8.20 23.21
C GLY A 59 25.83 9.29 22.47
N TYR A 60 25.42 8.99 21.24
CA TYR A 60 24.78 9.96 20.35
C TYR A 60 23.86 9.33 19.31
N ILE A 61 23.02 10.16 18.68
CA ILE A 61 22.20 9.81 17.52
C ILE A 61 22.73 10.53 16.28
N SER A 62 22.89 9.79 15.17
CA SER A 62 23.24 10.34 13.85
C SER A 62 22.00 10.49 12.98
N LYS A 63 22.09 11.35 11.96
CA LYS A 63 21.12 11.46 10.87
C LYS A 63 21.74 10.99 9.55
N VAL A 64 21.08 10.07 8.88
CA VAL A 64 21.51 9.52 7.58
C VAL A 64 20.36 9.65 6.59
N ALA A 65 20.65 10.02 5.35
CA ALA A 65 19.69 10.03 4.26
C ALA A 65 19.50 8.60 3.70
N ARG A 66 18.35 8.34 3.08
CA ARG A 66 18.05 7.02 2.48
C ARG A 66 18.94 6.62 1.30
N ASP A 67 19.69 7.55 0.73
CA ASP A 67 20.71 7.25 -0.29
C ASP A 67 22.06 6.83 0.33
N GLY A 68 22.11 6.68 1.65
CA GLY A 68 23.32 6.33 2.40
C GLY A 68 24.19 7.54 2.73
N LYS A 69 23.81 8.77 2.40
CA LYS A 69 24.60 9.96 2.77
C LYS A 69 24.42 10.32 4.23
N VAL A 70 25.51 10.44 4.99
CA VAL A 70 25.44 11.00 6.36
C VAL A 70 25.07 12.48 6.28
N ILE A 71 23.95 12.84 6.91
CA ILE A 71 23.48 14.23 7.02
C ILE A 71 24.22 14.91 8.16
N GLU A 72 24.24 14.25 9.32
CA GLU A 72 24.87 14.76 10.54
C GLU A 72 25.34 13.60 11.41
N HIS A 73 26.64 13.56 11.73
CA HIS A 73 27.21 12.46 12.50
C HIS A 73 26.74 12.48 13.96
N ILE A 74 26.69 13.65 14.61
CA ILE A 74 26.29 13.80 16.01
C ILE A 74 25.18 14.85 16.06
N TRP A 75 23.94 14.41 15.87
CA TRP A 75 22.76 15.29 15.88
C TRP A 75 22.19 15.47 17.29
N ALA A 76 22.04 14.37 18.04
CA ALA A 76 21.68 14.41 19.45
C ALA A 76 22.80 13.77 20.29
N LYS A 77 23.17 14.40 21.41
CA LYS A 77 24.31 14.02 22.26
C LYS A 77 23.97 14.11 23.75
N GLY A 78 24.86 13.58 24.61
CA GLY A 78 24.65 13.51 26.06
C GLY A 78 23.87 12.28 26.50
N LEU A 79 23.82 11.27 25.63
CA LEU A 79 23.30 9.93 25.90
C LEU A 79 24.46 9.08 26.42
N ASN A 80 24.17 7.99 27.13
CA ASN A 80 25.19 7.08 27.63
C ASN A 80 25.53 6.02 26.58
N ALA A 81 24.61 5.09 26.33
CA ALA A 81 24.75 3.99 25.38
C ALA A 81 23.38 3.74 24.70
N PRO A 82 22.92 4.69 23.86
CA PRO A 82 21.57 4.65 23.30
C PRO A 82 21.34 3.42 22.42
N LYS A 83 20.14 2.86 22.48
CA LYS A 83 19.76 1.64 21.76
C LYS A 83 18.51 1.84 20.92
N GLY A 84 17.45 1.06 21.17
CA GLY A 84 16.16 1.16 20.51
C GLY A 84 15.54 2.56 20.59
N MET A 85 14.82 2.87 19.52
CA MET A 85 14.22 4.18 19.29
C MET A 85 12.78 4.03 18.82
N GLY A 86 11.92 4.98 19.20
CA GLY A 86 10.56 5.08 18.67
C GLY A 86 10.11 6.54 18.51
N ILE A 87 9.26 6.81 17.52
CA ILE A 87 8.74 8.15 17.24
C ILE A 87 7.26 8.23 17.59
N TYR A 88 6.86 9.27 18.32
CA TYR A 88 5.45 9.61 18.51
C TYR A 88 5.26 11.13 18.51
N GLY A 89 4.53 11.63 17.53
CA GLY A 89 4.41 13.07 17.27
C GLY A 89 5.77 13.69 16.89
N GLU A 90 6.13 14.81 17.51
CA GLU A 90 7.40 15.52 17.26
C GLU A 90 8.55 15.05 18.20
N ARG A 91 8.40 13.87 18.81
CA ARG A 91 9.34 13.36 19.82
C ARG A 91 9.94 12.03 19.40
N LEU A 92 11.25 11.91 19.62
CA LEU A 92 12.01 10.67 19.56
C LEU A 92 12.23 10.16 20.98
N TYR A 93 11.78 8.93 21.24
CA TYR A 93 12.03 8.20 22.47
C TYR A 93 13.21 7.27 22.25
N VAL A 94 14.13 7.23 23.21
CA VAL A 94 15.38 6.45 23.11
C VAL A 94 15.64 5.76 24.43
N THR A 95 15.89 4.45 24.40
CA THR A 95 16.42 3.72 25.55
C THR A 95 17.90 4.03 25.74
N ASP A 96 18.30 4.30 26.98
CA ASP A 96 19.66 4.70 27.30
C ASP A 96 20.12 4.06 28.61
N VAL A 97 20.47 2.78 28.55
CA VAL A 97 20.91 1.93 29.67
C VAL A 97 19.85 1.69 30.73
N ASP A 98 19.51 2.70 31.54
CA ASP A 98 18.57 2.61 32.66
C ASP A 98 17.52 3.72 32.68
N ARG A 99 17.41 4.47 31.57
CA ARG A 99 16.45 5.56 31.41
C ARG A 99 15.88 5.59 29.99
N ILE A 100 14.69 6.17 29.86
CA ILE A 100 14.09 6.52 28.57
C ILE A 100 14.27 8.03 28.36
N VAL A 101 15.00 8.41 27.32
CA VAL A 101 15.27 9.80 26.97
C VAL A 101 14.29 10.24 25.89
N VAL A 102 13.77 11.45 26.03
CA VAL A 102 12.88 12.08 25.05
C VAL A 102 13.62 13.24 24.40
N ILE A 103 13.74 13.18 23.08
CA ILE A 103 14.47 14.12 22.24
C ILE A 103 13.48 14.81 21.31
N ASP A 104 13.64 16.12 21.16
CA ASP A 104 12.92 16.92 20.18
C ASP A 104 13.41 16.60 18.76
N LEU A 105 12.54 16.09 17.89
CA LEU A 105 12.92 15.66 16.53
C LEU A 105 13.43 16.81 15.65
N GLY A 106 12.94 18.03 15.88
CA GLY A 106 13.34 19.20 15.11
C GLY A 106 14.76 19.67 15.45
N THR A 107 15.10 19.69 16.73
CA THR A 107 16.30 20.35 17.25
C THR A 107 17.40 19.39 17.75
N GLY A 108 17.08 18.12 18.03
CA GLY A 108 18.02 17.16 18.62
C GLY A 108 18.30 17.39 20.10
N LYS A 109 17.55 18.31 20.74
CA LYS A 109 17.69 18.59 22.16
C LYS A 109 16.97 17.54 22.98
N ILE A 110 17.65 17.05 24.02
CA ILE A 110 17.02 16.25 25.07
C ILE A 110 16.00 17.15 25.79
N LEU A 111 14.73 16.77 25.73
CA LEU A 111 13.62 17.43 26.40
C LEU A 111 13.45 16.92 27.83
N SER A 112 13.58 15.62 28.02
CA SER A 112 13.35 14.96 29.31
C SER A 112 14.07 13.61 29.36
N SER A 113 14.33 13.12 30.57
CA SER A 113 14.91 11.81 30.84
C SER A 113 14.15 11.17 31.98
N TYR A 114 13.55 10.01 31.73
CA TYR A 114 12.74 9.28 32.70
C TYR A 114 13.52 8.06 33.18
N GLN A 115 13.90 8.05 34.45
CA GLN A 115 14.58 6.91 35.05
C GLN A 115 13.64 5.69 35.03
N ALA A 116 14.18 4.53 34.68
CA ALA A 116 13.55 3.23 34.86
C ALA A 116 14.17 2.57 36.10
N PRO A 117 13.51 2.61 37.27
CA PRO A 117 14.09 2.10 38.51
C PRO A 117 14.47 0.63 38.39
N ASP A 118 15.64 0.26 38.88
CA ASP A 118 16.23 -1.09 38.82
C ASP A 118 16.61 -1.60 37.42
N ALA A 119 16.32 -0.86 36.35
CA ALA A 119 16.68 -1.27 35.00
C ALA A 119 18.21 -1.37 34.85
N THR A 120 18.65 -2.40 34.16
CA THR A 120 20.07 -2.71 34.00
C THR A 120 20.52 -2.64 32.55
N PHE A 121 19.60 -2.91 31.62
CA PHE A 121 19.90 -2.92 30.19
C PHE A 121 18.62 -2.73 29.39
N LEU A 122 18.14 -1.49 29.34
CA LEU A 122 17.06 -1.13 28.43
C LEU A 122 17.53 -1.28 26.98
N ASN A 123 16.75 -1.97 26.16
CA ASN A 123 17.09 -2.19 24.76
C ASN A 123 16.08 -1.61 23.77
N ASP A 124 15.05 -2.34 23.38
CA ASP A 124 14.18 -1.90 22.30
C ASP A 124 12.99 -1.07 22.77
N ILE A 125 12.35 -0.32 21.86
CA ILE A 125 11.13 0.47 22.07
C ILE A 125 10.02 0.02 21.13
N ALA A 126 8.82 -0.19 21.67
CA ALA A 126 7.59 -0.22 20.89
C ALA A 126 6.59 0.81 21.43
N ILE A 127 5.86 1.49 20.54
CA ILE A 127 4.89 2.52 20.92
C ILE A 127 3.50 2.11 20.44
N ASP A 128 2.49 2.15 21.30
CA ASP A 128 1.11 1.87 20.90
C ASP A 128 0.41 3.09 20.30
N ALA A 129 -0.77 2.88 19.71
CA ALA A 129 -1.56 3.95 19.08
C ALA A 129 -1.99 5.09 20.02
N LYS A 130 -1.86 4.92 21.36
CA LYS A 130 -2.15 5.95 22.35
C LYS A 130 -0.90 6.74 22.76
N GLY A 131 0.27 6.33 22.26
CA GLY A 131 1.56 6.90 22.64
C GLY A 131 2.10 6.37 23.95
N ASN A 132 1.67 5.18 24.41
CA ASN A 132 2.37 4.49 25.49
C ASN A 132 3.63 3.85 24.93
N VAL A 133 4.76 4.12 25.58
CA VAL A 133 6.08 3.64 25.17
C VAL A 133 6.45 2.44 26.04
N TYR A 134 6.69 1.30 25.42
CA TYR A 134 7.16 0.08 26.06
C TYR A 134 8.64 -0.10 25.76
N ALA A 135 9.44 -0.37 26.78
CA ALA A 135 10.88 -0.61 26.64
C ALA A 135 11.27 -1.95 27.25
N SER A 136 12.03 -2.77 26.51
CA SER A 136 12.52 -4.05 27.03
C SER A 136 13.68 -3.83 27.99
N ASN A 137 13.77 -4.63 29.05
CA ASN A 137 14.99 -4.81 29.83
C ASN A 137 15.52 -6.23 29.59
N THR A 138 16.59 -6.31 28.81
CA THR A 138 17.09 -7.59 28.27
C THR A 138 17.93 -8.33 29.29
N PHE A 139 18.98 -7.70 29.82
CA PHE A 139 19.95 -8.31 30.74
C PHE A 139 19.73 -7.88 32.18
N GLY A 140 20.26 -8.66 33.13
CA GLY A 140 20.10 -8.47 34.58
C GLY A 140 18.84 -9.11 35.15
N PHE A 141 17.67 -8.80 34.57
CA PHE A 141 16.43 -9.54 34.78
C PHE A 141 15.51 -9.37 33.57
N SER A 142 14.57 -10.29 33.36
CA SER A 142 13.63 -10.19 32.25
C SER A 142 12.44 -9.30 32.62
N GLY A 143 12.34 -8.14 31.98
CA GLY A 143 11.27 -7.19 32.26
C GLY A 143 10.94 -6.25 31.11
N ILE A 144 9.82 -5.56 31.26
CA ILE A 144 9.31 -4.56 30.31
C ILE A 144 8.90 -3.35 31.12
N TYR A 145 9.41 -2.19 30.75
CA TYR A 145 9.02 -0.90 31.30
C TYR A 145 7.98 -0.25 30.41
N MET A 146 7.15 0.60 31.00
CA MET A 146 6.17 1.41 30.29
C MET A 146 6.26 2.86 30.74
N LEU A 147 6.21 3.78 29.78
CA LEU A 147 6.06 5.21 29.98
C LEU A 147 4.74 5.63 29.32
N SER A 148 3.79 6.12 30.11
CA SER A 148 2.45 6.47 29.64
C SER A 148 2.09 7.90 29.99
N ASN A 149 1.62 8.66 29.00
CA ASN A 149 1.14 10.03 29.19
C ASN A 149 -0.12 10.11 30.08
N GLU A 150 -0.78 8.98 30.36
CA GLU A 150 -1.95 8.91 31.24
C GLU A 150 -1.56 8.74 32.73
N ILE A 151 -0.30 8.44 33.03
CA ILE A 151 0.19 8.16 34.39
C ILE A 151 1.05 9.33 34.89
N TYR A 152 0.61 10.00 35.94
CA TYR A 152 1.30 11.15 36.55
C TYR A 152 1.80 10.87 37.98
N PRO A 153 3.01 11.34 38.37
CA PRO A 153 4.00 12.01 37.53
C PRO A 153 4.57 11.05 36.47
N LEU A 154 4.82 11.59 35.26
CA LEU A 154 5.31 10.82 34.12
C LEU A 154 6.69 10.21 34.46
N ASN A 155 6.75 8.87 34.53
CA ASN A 155 7.94 8.09 34.85
C ASN A 155 7.88 6.75 34.10
N ALA A 156 9.05 6.14 33.87
CA ALA A 156 9.11 4.78 33.35
C ALA A 156 8.84 3.80 34.50
N ILE A 157 7.71 3.10 34.42
CA ILE A 157 7.29 2.12 35.43
C ILE A 157 7.61 0.71 34.97
N LEU A 158 8.05 -0.16 35.88
CA LEU A 158 8.22 -1.58 35.60
C LEU A 158 6.84 -2.21 35.38
N TRP A 159 6.49 -2.43 34.12
CA TRP A 159 5.16 -2.88 33.70
C TRP A 159 4.99 -4.38 33.88
N LEU A 160 6.03 -5.16 33.56
CA LEU A 160 6.05 -6.60 33.72
C LEU A 160 7.46 -7.06 34.08
N LYS A 161 7.58 -7.95 35.07
CA LYS A 161 8.84 -8.63 35.44
C LYS A 161 8.54 -10.09 35.69
N GLN A 162 9.01 -10.95 34.79
CA GLN A 162 8.84 -12.40 34.88
C GLN A 162 9.98 -13.08 34.13
N ASP A 163 10.62 -14.07 34.75
CA ASP A 163 11.70 -14.85 34.12
C ASP A 163 11.23 -15.54 32.83
N ARG A 164 9.92 -15.84 32.72
CA ARG A 164 9.29 -16.40 31.53
C ARG A 164 9.42 -15.52 30.28
N LEU A 165 9.67 -14.22 30.43
CA LEU A 165 9.93 -13.29 29.31
C LEU A 165 11.26 -13.56 28.58
N ASN A 166 12.13 -14.43 29.14
CA ASN A 166 13.27 -14.99 28.41
C ASN A 166 14.23 -13.92 27.85
N MET A 167 14.54 -12.89 28.65
CA MET A 167 15.35 -11.74 28.21
C MET A 167 14.72 -11.05 26.99
N PRO A 168 13.58 -10.35 27.15
CA PRO A 168 12.91 -9.69 26.03
C PRO A 168 13.89 -8.67 25.42
N ASN A 169 14.03 -8.67 24.10
CA ASN A 169 14.96 -7.80 23.39
C ASN A 169 14.20 -6.91 22.40
N GLY A 170 13.98 -7.36 21.17
CA GLY A 170 13.14 -6.66 20.19
C GLY A 170 11.65 -6.65 20.58
N LEU A 171 10.95 -5.57 20.28
CA LEU A 171 9.55 -5.34 20.66
C LEU A 171 8.72 -4.89 19.45
N LEU A 172 7.49 -5.39 19.36
CA LEU A 172 6.51 -4.99 18.34
C LEU A 172 5.11 -4.96 18.94
N ILE A 173 4.32 -3.90 18.69
CA ILE A 173 2.90 -3.89 19.01
C ILE A 173 2.13 -4.57 17.86
N GLU A 174 1.35 -5.60 18.18
CA GLU A 174 0.46 -6.29 17.24
C GLU A 174 -0.94 -6.41 17.88
N GLY A 175 -1.88 -5.58 17.41
CA GLY A 175 -3.22 -5.47 17.99
C GLY A 175 -3.21 -5.15 19.50
N GLU A 176 -3.83 -6.02 20.32
CA GLU A 176 -3.85 -5.90 21.79
C GLU A 176 -2.69 -6.66 22.47
N SER A 177 -1.60 -6.93 21.73
CA SER A 177 -0.45 -7.68 22.23
C SER A 177 0.85 -6.93 21.99
N LEU A 178 1.81 -7.16 22.87
CA LEU A 178 3.22 -6.87 22.68
C LEU A 178 3.92 -8.17 22.30
N ILE A 179 4.50 -8.22 21.11
CA ILE A 179 5.34 -9.34 20.65
C ILE A 179 6.77 -9.05 21.09
N THR A 180 7.43 -10.06 21.64
CA THR A 180 8.81 -9.96 22.09
C THR A 180 9.70 -10.94 21.33
N ALA A 181 10.73 -10.40 20.69
CA ALA A 181 11.88 -11.14 20.22
C ALA A 181 12.84 -11.35 21.38
N CYS A 182 12.83 -12.56 21.95
CA CYS A 182 13.61 -12.87 23.14
C CYS A 182 15.07 -13.21 22.80
N TRP A 183 15.99 -12.85 23.69
CA TRP A 183 17.41 -13.16 23.54
C TRP A 183 17.74 -14.62 23.86
N GLY A 184 17.18 -15.20 24.93
CA GLY A 184 17.43 -16.58 25.33
C GLY A 184 17.58 -16.81 26.83
N GLU A 185 18.20 -17.93 27.21
CA GLU A 185 18.49 -18.32 28.60
C GLU A 185 19.94 -18.77 28.78
N GLU A 186 20.39 -18.80 30.04
CA GLU A 186 21.77 -19.15 30.41
C GLU A 186 22.78 -18.25 29.66
N PHE A 187 22.62 -16.93 29.82
CA PHE A 187 23.42 -15.88 29.18
C PHE A 187 24.84 -15.81 29.71
N ASP A 188 25.81 -15.77 28.79
CA ASP A 188 27.21 -15.47 29.06
C ASP A 188 27.51 -13.99 28.72
N PRO A 189 27.70 -13.13 29.73
CA PRO A 189 27.94 -11.70 29.51
C PRO A 189 29.27 -11.39 28.83
N SER A 190 30.22 -12.33 28.77
CA SER A 190 31.52 -12.12 28.12
C SER A 190 31.46 -12.28 26.61
N THR A 191 30.53 -13.09 26.12
CA THR A 191 30.38 -13.41 24.69
C THR A 191 29.04 -12.94 24.12
N PHE A 192 28.11 -12.51 24.97
CA PHE A 192 26.70 -12.26 24.66
C PHE A 192 25.91 -13.49 24.19
N ALA A 193 26.51 -14.68 24.24
CA ALA A 193 25.86 -15.91 23.82
C ALA A 193 24.87 -16.41 24.87
N THR A 194 23.88 -17.17 24.42
CA THR A 194 22.98 -17.94 25.28
C THR A 194 23.10 -19.41 24.95
N LYS A 195 23.10 -20.27 25.98
CA LYS A 195 23.10 -21.72 25.76
C LYS A 195 21.76 -22.20 25.22
N ILE A 196 20.66 -21.56 25.63
CA ILE A 196 19.32 -21.81 25.10
C ILE A 196 18.93 -20.60 24.25
N PRO A 197 18.78 -20.75 22.92
CA PRO A 197 18.37 -19.64 22.06
C PRO A 197 17.00 -19.08 22.44
N GLY A 198 16.82 -17.79 22.19
CA GLY A 198 15.55 -17.11 22.37
C GLY A 198 14.49 -17.49 21.34
N LYS A 199 13.27 -17.03 21.60
CA LYS A 199 12.04 -17.36 20.86
C LYS A 199 11.15 -16.12 20.75
N LEU A 200 10.14 -16.20 19.89
CA LEU A 200 9.06 -15.21 19.88
C LEU A 200 8.04 -15.52 20.96
N GLN A 201 7.64 -14.50 21.71
CA GLN A 201 6.53 -14.57 22.66
C GLN A 201 5.52 -13.46 22.43
N ARG A 202 4.30 -13.69 22.91
CA ARG A 202 3.21 -12.73 22.94
C ARG A 202 2.87 -12.42 24.38
N VAL A 203 2.82 -11.13 24.70
CA VAL A 203 2.37 -10.60 25.98
C VAL A 203 1.08 -9.83 25.75
N SER A 204 -0.02 -10.22 26.40
CA SER A 204 -1.27 -9.45 26.30
C SER A 204 -1.12 -8.08 26.97
N LEU A 205 -1.48 -7.00 26.27
CA LEU A 205 -1.51 -5.66 26.86
C LEU A 205 -2.59 -5.51 27.93
N LYS A 206 -3.62 -6.38 27.91
CA LYS A 206 -4.78 -6.31 28.80
C LYS A 206 -4.53 -6.97 30.15
N ASP A 207 -4.03 -8.20 30.15
CA ASP A 207 -3.88 -9.01 31.38
C ASP A 207 -2.44 -9.48 31.65
N LYS A 208 -1.48 -9.09 30.79
CA LYS A 208 -0.06 -9.42 30.89
C LYS A 208 0.25 -10.92 30.81
N SER A 209 -0.68 -11.73 30.32
CA SER A 209 -0.43 -13.15 30.05
C SER A 209 0.62 -13.35 28.96
N ILE A 210 1.52 -14.32 29.16
CA ILE A 210 2.64 -14.63 28.24
C ILE A 210 2.39 -15.97 27.56
N SER A 211 2.45 -16.00 26.23
CA SER A 211 2.37 -17.23 25.42
C SER A 211 3.51 -17.32 24.41
N ASP A 212 4.02 -18.54 24.19
CA ASP A 212 5.08 -18.78 23.21
C ASP A 212 4.49 -18.83 21.80
N ILE A 213 5.07 -18.06 20.88
CA ILE A 213 4.74 -18.11 19.46
C ILE A 213 5.60 -19.18 18.79
N SER A 214 6.91 -19.15 19.02
CA SER A 214 7.87 -20.05 18.38
C SER A 214 8.58 -20.99 19.35
N LYS A 215 9.18 -22.04 18.80
CA LYS A 215 10.32 -22.74 19.45
C LYS A 215 11.54 -21.81 19.47
N PRO A 216 12.60 -22.14 20.23
CA PRO A 216 13.89 -21.45 20.14
C PRO A 216 14.39 -21.30 18.69
N ILE A 217 14.84 -20.10 18.34
CA ILE A 217 15.31 -19.70 17.00
C ILE A 217 16.78 -19.23 17.07
N GLY A 218 17.07 -18.23 17.90
CA GLY A 218 18.35 -17.50 17.92
C GLY A 218 18.40 -16.44 19.02
N ASN A 219 19.40 -15.56 19.00
CA ASN A 219 19.45 -14.38 19.86
C ASN A 219 18.73 -13.24 19.16
N LEU A 220 17.41 -13.16 19.37
CA LEU A 220 16.52 -12.38 18.51
C LEU A 220 16.56 -10.89 18.85
N ASP A 221 16.42 -10.07 17.82
CA ASP A 221 16.42 -8.61 17.90
C ASP A 221 15.28 -8.05 17.04
N GLY A 222 15.56 -7.23 16.02
CA GLY A 222 14.55 -6.64 15.14
C GLY A 222 13.50 -7.62 14.65
N LEU A 223 12.27 -7.13 14.67
CA LEU A 223 11.05 -7.92 14.56
C LEU A 223 10.02 -7.14 13.74
N GLU A 224 9.70 -7.65 12.55
CA GLU A 224 8.77 -7.01 11.63
C GLU A 224 7.68 -8.00 11.18
N PRO A 225 6.39 -7.63 11.20
CA PRO A 225 5.31 -8.53 10.81
C PRO A 225 5.27 -8.75 9.30
N ILE A 226 4.88 -9.96 8.87
CA ILE A 226 4.66 -10.31 7.45
C ILE A 226 3.45 -11.23 7.29
N LYS A 227 2.97 -11.32 6.04
CA LYS A 227 2.06 -12.33 5.46
C LYS A 227 1.71 -13.58 6.30
N ASP A 228 2.71 -14.37 6.69
CA ASP A 228 2.50 -15.65 7.38
C ASP A 228 3.32 -15.73 8.68
N GLY A 229 3.72 -14.61 9.28
CA GLY A 229 4.46 -14.57 10.54
C GLY A 229 5.35 -13.34 10.67
N PHE A 230 6.65 -13.52 10.86
CA PHE A 230 7.57 -12.41 11.16
C PHE A 230 8.86 -12.51 10.36
N LEU A 231 9.42 -11.37 9.96
CA LEU A 231 10.85 -11.23 9.73
C LEU A 231 11.53 -10.97 11.07
N ILE A 232 12.59 -11.70 11.33
CA ILE A 232 13.29 -11.63 12.62
C ILE A 232 14.78 -11.64 12.34
N SER A 233 15.53 -10.74 12.97
CA SER A 233 16.98 -10.83 12.99
C SER A 233 17.47 -11.67 14.18
N ASP A 234 18.52 -12.43 13.94
CA ASP A 234 19.38 -13.02 14.97
C ASP A 234 20.65 -12.20 14.99
N TRP A 235 20.76 -11.34 16.01
CA TRP A 235 21.86 -10.40 16.15
C TRP A 235 23.20 -11.13 16.28
N TYR A 236 23.22 -12.19 17.08
CA TYR A 236 24.44 -12.94 17.40
C TYR A 236 24.95 -13.72 16.19
N ALA A 237 24.05 -14.44 15.52
CA ALA A 237 24.43 -15.20 14.34
C ALA A 237 24.51 -14.33 13.08
N GLY A 238 23.99 -13.10 13.05
CA GLY A 238 23.90 -12.28 11.85
C GLY A 238 23.01 -12.93 10.79
N LYS A 239 21.81 -13.37 11.16
CA LYS A 239 20.87 -14.04 10.24
C LYS A 239 19.55 -13.32 10.22
N ILE A 240 18.88 -13.30 9.07
CA ILE A 240 17.47 -12.92 8.99
C ILE A 240 16.65 -14.18 8.73
N PHE A 241 15.64 -14.37 9.56
CA PHE A 241 14.70 -15.46 9.47
C PHE A 241 13.33 -14.95 9.01
N LYS A 242 12.69 -15.72 8.13
CA LYS A 242 11.25 -15.70 7.94
C LYS A 242 10.64 -16.74 8.86
N TYR A 243 9.93 -16.31 9.89
CA TYR A 243 9.11 -17.17 10.72
C TYR A 243 7.72 -17.34 10.11
N ASP A 244 7.31 -18.60 9.93
CA ASP A 244 5.98 -18.98 9.45
C ASP A 244 5.13 -19.45 10.65
N SER A 245 4.16 -18.65 11.04
CA SER A 245 3.23 -18.86 12.16
C SER A 245 2.34 -20.09 11.96
N LYS A 246 2.02 -20.47 10.71
CA LYS A 246 1.22 -21.66 10.41
C LYS A 246 2.03 -22.93 10.59
N LYS A 247 3.25 -22.94 10.05
CA LYS A 247 4.19 -24.07 10.17
C LYS A 247 4.90 -24.11 11.53
N LYS A 248 4.84 -23.01 12.29
CA LYS A 248 5.58 -22.77 13.53
C LYS A 248 7.07 -23.01 13.35
N SER A 249 7.64 -22.51 12.26
CA SER A 249 9.03 -22.76 11.86
C SER A 249 9.68 -21.49 11.33
N ALA A 250 10.95 -21.27 11.71
CA ALA A 250 11.79 -20.22 11.15
C ALA A 250 12.64 -20.78 9.99
N THR A 251 12.71 -20.04 8.89
CA THR A 251 13.57 -20.34 7.74
C THR A 251 14.54 -19.20 7.54
N GLU A 252 15.84 -19.49 7.46
CA GLU A 252 16.86 -18.48 7.14
C GLU A 252 16.66 -17.98 5.70
N ILE A 253 16.56 -16.67 5.52
CA ILE A 253 16.38 -16.03 4.21
C ILE A 253 17.58 -15.16 3.80
N LEU A 254 18.40 -14.74 4.77
CA LEU A 254 19.57 -13.91 4.54
C LEU A 254 20.61 -14.12 5.63
N LYS A 255 21.89 -14.11 5.24
CA LYS A 255 23.04 -14.16 6.14
C LYS A 255 23.83 -12.85 6.01
N LEU A 256 24.06 -12.20 7.14
CA LEU A 256 24.77 -10.94 7.31
C LEU A 256 25.91 -11.12 8.32
N SER A 257 26.56 -10.01 8.67
CA SER A 257 27.47 -9.93 9.82
C SER A 257 26.67 -9.92 11.13
N GLN A 258 27.32 -10.38 12.20
CA GLN A 258 26.83 -10.18 13.57
C GLN A 258 26.52 -8.69 13.80
N GLY A 259 25.44 -8.41 14.51
CA GLY A 259 25.01 -7.04 14.79
C GLY A 259 23.86 -6.52 13.93
N SER A 260 23.21 -7.37 13.14
CA SER A 260 22.01 -6.97 12.39
C SER A 260 20.81 -6.95 13.34
N ALA A 261 20.29 -5.75 13.64
CA ALA A 261 19.16 -5.54 14.54
C ALA A 261 17.87 -5.23 13.74
N ASP A 262 17.63 -3.98 13.37
CA ASP A 262 16.35 -3.52 12.81
C ASP A 262 16.08 -3.92 11.34
N ILE A 263 14.79 -4.01 11.01
CA ILE A 263 14.22 -4.36 9.69
C ILE A 263 13.05 -3.38 9.43
N GLY A 264 12.72 -3.05 8.17
CA GLY A 264 11.59 -2.16 7.83
C GLY A 264 11.03 -2.39 6.41
N PHE A 265 9.88 -1.77 6.09
CA PHE A 265 9.15 -1.91 4.81
C PHE A 265 8.99 -0.58 4.06
N ASP A 266 8.97 -0.62 2.73
CA ASP A 266 8.89 0.54 1.86
C ASP A 266 7.44 0.93 1.50
N THR A 267 7.18 2.24 1.47
CA THR A 267 5.92 2.88 1.03
C THR A 267 6.21 4.12 0.18
N ILE A 268 5.37 4.44 -0.80
CA ILE A 268 5.54 5.61 -1.67
C ILE A 268 4.32 6.52 -1.60
N GLY A 269 4.56 7.80 -1.33
CA GLY A 269 3.50 8.79 -1.20
C GLY A 269 3.96 10.19 -1.56
N ILE A 270 3.15 11.17 -1.18
CA ILE A 270 3.35 12.58 -1.52
C ILE A 270 3.27 13.44 -0.27
N LYS A 271 4.21 14.38 -0.11
CA LYS A 271 4.13 15.41 0.94
C LYS A 271 3.50 16.71 0.43
N GLN A 272 3.70 17.01 -0.84
CA GLN A 272 3.21 18.23 -1.48
C GLN A 272 2.73 17.90 -2.89
N SER A 273 1.75 18.67 -3.38
CA SER A 273 1.30 18.57 -4.77
C SER A 273 2.28 19.26 -5.73
N LEU A 274 3.31 18.52 -6.15
CA LEU A 274 4.35 19.01 -7.07
C LEU A 274 4.15 18.53 -8.53
N PRO A 275 4.72 19.25 -9.52
CA PRO A 275 4.78 18.78 -10.90
C PRO A 275 5.51 17.44 -11.01
N ILE A 276 5.11 16.56 -11.93
CA ILE A 276 5.73 15.22 -12.06
C ILE A 276 7.22 15.25 -12.44
N SER A 277 7.69 16.36 -13.02
CA SER A 277 9.10 16.59 -13.33
C SER A 277 9.96 16.90 -12.09
N ASP A 278 9.33 17.16 -10.94
CA ASP A 278 10.04 17.43 -9.69
C ASP A 278 10.55 16.11 -9.06
N ASN A 279 11.80 16.11 -8.61
CA ASN A 279 12.41 14.95 -7.96
C ASN A 279 11.69 14.55 -6.67
N ASN A 280 11.00 15.50 -6.01
CA ASN A 280 10.23 15.29 -4.79
C ASN A 280 8.73 15.09 -5.05
N ALA A 281 8.32 14.92 -6.32
CA ALA A 281 6.91 14.65 -6.65
C ALA A 281 6.36 13.39 -5.97
N PHE A 282 7.24 12.46 -5.61
CA PHE A 282 6.98 11.31 -4.77
C PHE A 282 8.13 11.13 -3.78
N VAL A 283 7.82 10.61 -2.61
CA VAL A 283 8.76 10.27 -1.56
C VAL A 283 8.62 8.81 -1.19
N LEU A 284 9.74 8.11 -1.07
CA LEU A 284 9.82 6.78 -0.46
C LEU A 284 9.94 6.97 1.05
N PHE A 285 9.12 6.24 1.81
CA PHE A 285 9.09 6.27 3.26
C PHE A 285 8.61 4.94 3.84
N GLU A 286 9.06 4.57 5.03
CA GLU A 286 8.58 3.40 5.75
C GLU A 286 7.38 3.77 6.62
N THR A 287 6.50 2.79 6.80
CA THR A 287 5.37 2.89 7.73
C THR A 287 5.28 1.61 8.53
N GLU A 288 4.72 1.69 9.73
CA GLU A 288 4.27 0.50 10.43
C GLU A 288 3.29 -0.27 9.53
N THR A 289 3.30 -1.60 9.66
CA THR A 289 2.30 -2.44 9.00
C THR A 289 0.94 -2.19 9.63
N PRO A 290 -0.09 -1.76 8.87
CA PRO A 290 -1.38 -1.40 9.45
C PRO A 290 -2.18 -2.64 9.89
N GLU A 291 -2.83 -2.54 11.05
CA GLU A 291 -3.69 -3.60 11.59
C GLU A 291 -5.10 -3.57 10.97
N PRO A 292 -5.67 -4.70 10.51
CA PRO A 292 -7.03 -4.74 9.97
C PRO A 292 -8.11 -4.26 10.95
N LEU A 293 -8.95 -3.33 10.49
CA LEU A 293 -10.22 -3.03 11.15
C LEU A 293 -11.24 -4.16 10.91
N GLU A 294 -12.43 -4.06 11.51
CA GLU A 294 -13.43 -5.14 11.57
C GLU A 294 -13.70 -5.86 10.22
N HIS A 295 -13.89 -5.13 9.12
CA HIS A 295 -14.18 -5.67 7.79
C HIS A 295 -12.97 -5.61 6.82
N ASP A 296 -11.79 -5.25 7.31
CA ASP A 296 -10.62 -5.07 6.46
C ASP A 296 -9.86 -6.36 6.22
N LEU A 297 -9.28 -6.44 5.02
CA LEU A 297 -8.18 -7.32 4.70
C LEU A 297 -6.90 -6.50 4.78
N LEU A 298 -5.85 -7.04 5.40
CA LEU A 298 -4.48 -6.60 5.14
C LEU A 298 -3.96 -7.38 3.94
N VAL A 299 -3.56 -6.67 2.90
CA VAL A 299 -3.07 -7.26 1.66
C VAL A 299 -1.61 -6.90 1.46
N GLN A 300 -0.76 -7.92 1.27
CA GLN A 300 0.60 -7.74 0.76
C GLN A 300 0.52 -7.49 -0.75
N VAL A 301 0.83 -6.27 -1.17
CA VAL A 301 0.71 -5.85 -2.56
C VAL A 301 1.83 -6.47 -3.40
N GLN A 302 1.46 -7.00 -4.57
CA GLN A 302 2.39 -7.68 -5.49
C GLN A 302 2.50 -6.95 -6.84
N ALA A 303 1.43 -6.27 -7.26
CA ALA A 303 1.48 -5.34 -8.37
C ALA A 303 0.36 -4.29 -8.25
N VAL A 304 0.61 -3.12 -8.82
CA VAL A 304 -0.37 -2.02 -8.90
C VAL A 304 -0.49 -1.54 -10.33
N SER A 305 -1.55 -0.80 -10.64
CA SER A 305 -1.62 -0.07 -11.89
C SER A 305 -1.97 1.39 -11.64
N VAL A 306 -1.48 2.27 -12.52
CA VAL A 306 -1.69 3.71 -12.37
C VAL A 306 -2.88 4.15 -13.20
N ASN A 307 -3.68 5.07 -12.66
CA ASN A 307 -4.89 5.62 -13.26
C ASN A 307 -4.84 7.16 -13.33
N PRO A 308 -5.71 7.79 -14.13
CA PRO A 308 -5.81 9.23 -14.15
C PRO A 308 -6.16 9.88 -12.81
N VAL A 309 -6.88 9.16 -11.93
CA VAL A 309 -7.13 9.66 -10.56
C VAL A 309 -5.81 9.84 -9.79
N ASP A 310 -4.79 9.02 -10.05
CA ASP A 310 -3.53 9.11 -9.31
C ASP A 310 -2.82 10.44 -9.51
N TYR A 311 -2.64 10.88 -10.76
CA TYR A 311 -2.01 12.17 -10.99
C TYR A 311 -2.94 13.34 -10.61
N LYS A 312 -4.27 13.20 -10.76
CA LYS A 312 -5.22 14.25 -10.35
C LYS A 312 -5.21 14.48 -8.84
N VAL A 313 -5.18 13.41 -8.04
CA VAL A 313 -5.05 13.49 -6.59
C VAL A 313 -3.67 14.01 -6.23
N ARG A 314 -2.59 13.54 -6.89
CA ARG A 314 -1.25 14.09 -6.67
C ARG A 314 -1.21 15.60 -6.84
N GLN A 315 -1.80 16.11 -7.92
CA GLN A 315 -1.80 17.54 -8.28
C GLN A 315 -2.64 18.42 -7.33
N THR A 316 -3.49 17.84 -6.48
CA THR A 316 -4.48 18.61 -5.70
C THR A 316 -4.50 18.35 -4.20
N ALA A 317 -4.12 17.15 -3.75
CA ALA A 317 -4.32 16.71 -2.36
C ALA A 317 -3.50 17.48 -1.31
N ALA A 318 -2.40 18.10 -1.71
CA ALA A 318 -1.53 18.90 -0.86
C ALA A 318 -1.09 20.16 -1.62
N LYS A 319 -2.06 20.82 -2.28
CA LYS A 319 -1.82 22.06 -2.99
C LYS A 319 -1.56 23.18 -1.98
N ASP A 320 -0.49 23.93 -2.19
CA ASP A 320 -0.10 25.07 -1.36
C ASP A 320 0.16 24.72 0.13
N THR A 321 0.43 23.45 0.43
CA THR A 321 0.74 22.96 1.78
C THR A 321 1.75 21.80 1.73
N VAL A 322 2.40 21.52 2.85
CA VAL A 322 3.28 20.35 3.04
C VAL A 322 2.68 19.49 4.14
N LEU A 323 2.32 18.27 3.81
CA LEU A 323 1.78 17.30 4.75
C LEU A 323 2.87 16.84 5.71
N HIS A 324 2.53 16.76 6.99
CA HIS A 324 3.39 16.14 8.01
C HIS A 324 3.69 14.68 7.63
N THR A 325 2.63 13.88 7.45
CA THR A 325 2.72 12.50 7.00
C THR A 325 2.38 12.40 5.51
N PRO A 326 3.21 11.74 4.69
CA PRO A 326 2.94 11.63 3.26
C PRO A 326 1.62 10.91 2.98
N LYS A 327 0.87 11.40 1.99
CA LYS A 327 -0.34 10.73 1.52
C LYS A 327 0.05 9.59 0.56
N ILE A 328 -0.37 8.38 0.88
CA ILE A 328 -0.18 7.18 0.05
C ILE A 328 -1.25 7.17 -1.04
N LEU A 329 -0.83 7.12 -2.31
CA LEU A 329 -1.71 7.05 -3.49
C LEU A 329 -1.81 5.60 -3.99
N GLY A 330 -2.47 5.37 -5.13
CA GLY A 330 -2.64 4.06 -5.74
C GLY A 330 -4.06 3.54 -5.56
N TRP A 331 -4.76 3.29 -6.67
CA TRP A 331 -6.14 2.78 -6.68
C TRP A 331 -6.35 1.61 -7.63
N ASP A 332 -5.33 0.75 -7.73
CA ASP A 332 -5.42 -0.58 -8.29
C ASP A 332 -4.35 -1.44 -7.61
N ALA A 333 -4.73 -2.64 -7.18
CA ALA A 333 -3.83 -3.59 -6.56
C ALA A 333 -4.20 -5.02 -6.95
N VAL A 334 -3.17 -5.86 -7.03
CA VAL A 334 -3.27 -7.31 -6.83
C VAL A 334 -2.28 -7.67 -5.73
N GLY A 335 -2.70 -8.56 -4.84
CA GLY A 335 -1.88 -8.96 -3.72
C GLY A 335 -2.47 -10.12 -2.96
N GLU A 336 -1.78 -10.56 -1.93
CA GLU A 336 -2.19 -11.69 -1.12
C GLU A 336 -2.70 -11.24 0.24
N VAL A 337 -3.84 -11.78 0.68
CA VAL A 337 -4.39 -11.51 2.02
C VAL A 337 -3.45 -12.09 3.08
N VAL A 338 -3.00 -11.23 4.00
CA VAL A 338 -2.06 -11.50 5.09
C VAL A 338 -2.81 -11.81 6.37
N SER A 339 -3.70 -10.90 6.76
CA SER A 339 -4.54 -10.99 7.93
C SER A 339 -5.90 -10.36 7.62
N VAL A 340 -6.89 -10.63 8.47
CA VAL A 340 -8.27 -10.20 8.27
C VAL A 340 -8.85 -9.67 9.57
N GLY A 341 -9.75 -8.70 9.44
CA GLY A 341 -10.54 -8.16 10.52
C GLY A 341 -11.46 -9.17 11.17
N SER A 342 -11.91 -8.86 12.39
CA SER A 342 -12.74 -9.74 13.21
C SER A 342 -14.13 -10.06 12.66
N LYS A 343 -14.64 -9.26 11.70
CA LYS A 343 -15.93 -9.44 11.04
C LYS A 343 -15.82 -9.87 9.57
N VAL A 344 -14.62 -10.14 9.07
CA VAL A 344 -14.41 -10.63 7.71
C VAL A 344 -14.99 -12.03 7.55
N THR A 345 -15.72 -12.23 6.46
CA THR A 345 -16.38 -13.52 6.13
C THR A 345 -16.16 -13.98 4.69
N LEU A 346 -15.79 -13.07 3.78
CA LEU A 346 -15.62 -13.35 2.36
C LEU A 346 -14.25 -13.93 2.01
N TYR A 347 -13.25 -13.71 2.86
CA TYR A 347 -11.84 -14.05 2.58
C TYR A 347 -11.12 -14.65 3.78
N LYS A 348 -9.99 -15.30 3.48
CA LYS A 348 -9.04 -15.80 4.48
C LYS A 348 -7.58 -15.49 4.09
N PRO A 349 -6.67 -15.45 5.07
CA PRO A 349 -5.24 -15.35 4.80
C PRO A 349 -4.73 -16.40 3.80
N GLY A 350 -3.92 -15.97 2.84
CA GLY A 350 -3.37 -16.79 1.76
C GLY A 350 -4.13 -16.69 0.43
N GLU A 351 -5.25 -15.98 0.36
CA GLU A 351 -5.97 -15.77 -0.88
C GLU A 351 -5.39 -14.59 -1.67
N VAL A 352 -5.20 -14.79 -2.98
CA VAL A 352 -4.74 -13.72 -3.87
C VAL A 352 -5.94 -12.97 -4.42
N VAL A 353 -5.98 -11.67 -4.15
CA VAL A 353 -7.10 -10.78 -4.42
C VAL A 353 -6.67 -9.62 -5.33
N TYR A 354 -7.65 -8.96 -5.95
CA TYR A 354 -7.45 -7.77 -6.76
C TYR A 354 -8.61 -6.78 -6.55
N TYR A 355 -8.30 -5.49 -6.50
CA TYR A 355 -9.24 -4.45 -6.08
C TYR A 355 -8.73 -3.04 -6.42
N ALA A 356 -9.60 -2.05 -6.31
CA ALA A 356 -9.26 -0.63 -6.52
C ALA A 356 -9.15 0.17 -5.21
N GLY A 357 -9.88 -0.24 -4.16
CA GLY A 357 -9.84 0.40 -2.84
C GLY A 357 -10.75 1.63 -2.73
N ASP A 358 -10.44 2.51 -1.78
CA ASP A 358 -11.22 3.71 -1.47
C ASP A 358 -10.35 4.97 -1.49
N ILE A 359 -10.82 6.03 -2.15
CA ILE A 359 -10.09 7.31 -2.28
C ILE A 359 -9.90 8.05 -0.95
N LYS A 360 -10.70 7.71 0.07
CA LYS A 360 -10.58 8.29 1.42
C LYS A 360 -9.54 7.58 2.31
N ARG A 361 -8.99 6.44 1.87
CA ARG A 361 -8.04 5.63 2.62
C ARG A 361 -6.64 5.68 1.97
N PRO A 362 -5.58 5.29 2.70
CA PRO A 362 -4.27 5.04 2.10
C PRO A 362 -4.35 4.09 0.90
N GLY A 363 -3.71 4.48 -0.20
CA GLY A 363 -3.73 3.73 -1.46
C GLY A 363 -2.75 2.54 -1.52
N SER A 364 -2.63 1.95 -2.71
CA SER A 364 -1.88 0.72 -2.97
C SER A 364 -0.38 0.91 -3.24
N ASN A 365 0.13 2.14 -3.23
CA ASN A 365 1.57 2.41 -3.34
C ASN A 365 2.30 2.13 -2.02
N ALA A 366 2.17 0.92 -1.51
CA ALA A 366 2.74 0.43 -0.26
C ALA A 366 2.91 -1.10 -0.36
N GLU A 367 3.89 -1.67 0.34
CA GLU A 367 4.04 -3.14 0.41
C GLU A 367 2.84 -3.83 1.09
N PHE A 368 2.14 -3.10 1.97
CA PHE A 368 0.91 -3.57 2.62
C PHE A 368 -0.19 -2.51 2.58
N GLN A 369 -1.43 -2.94 2.33
CA GLN A 369 -2.59 -2.06 2.28
C GLN A 369 -3.81 -2.68 2.97
N LEU A 370 -4.57 -1.86 3.70
CA LEU A 370 -5.90 -2.23 4.20
C LEU A 370 -6.99 -1.94 3.17
N VAL A 371 -7.91 -2.89 2.99
CA VAL A 371 -9.08 -2.74 2.11
C VAL A 371 -10.29 -3.49 2.66
N ASP A 372 -11.49 -2.91 2.55
CA ASP A 372 -12.74 -3.54 3.00
C ASP A 372 -13.09 -4.75 2.12
N GLU A 373 -13.41 -5.90 2.73
CA GLU A 373 -13.72 -7.14 2.00
C GLU A 373 -14.83 -7.00 0.94
N ARG A 374 -15.78 -6.06 1.14
CA ARG A 374 -16.96 -5.90 0.27
C ARG A 374 -16.65 -5.23 -1.06
N ILE A 375 -15.43 -4.70 -1.22
CA ILE A 375 -14.97 -4.05 -2.47
C ILE A 375 -13.78 -4.78 -3.11
N VAL A 376 -13.55 -6.03 -2.71
CA VAL A 376 -12.43 -6.86 -3.17
C VAL A 376 -12.93 -7.96 -4.11
N GLY A 377 -12.12 -8.41 -5.07
CA GLY A 377 -12.38 -9.61 -5.86
C GLY A 377 -11.28 -10.65 -5.67
N ILE A 378 -11.59 -11.94 -5.86
CA ILE A 378 -10.55 -12.97 -5.99
C ILE A 378 -9.82 -12.78 -7.32
N LYS A 379 -8.50 -12.80 -7.32
CA LYS A 379 -7.70 -12.68 -8.53
C LYS A 379 -8.09 -13.74 -9.58
N PRO A 380 -8.27 -13.39 -10.87
CA PRO A 380 -8.55 -14.37 -11.92
C PRO A 380 -7.50 -15.48 -11.99
N ARG A 381 -7.96 -16.72 -12.14
CA ARG A 381 -7.10 -17.90 -12.34
C ARG A 381 -6.48 -17.85 -13.74
N ARG A 382 -5.23 -18.33 -13.87
CA ARG A 382 -4.49 -18.40 -15.16
C ARG A 382 -4.24 -17.05 -15.85
N VAL A 383 -4.50 -15.95 -15.16
CA VAL A 383 -4.08 -14.59 -15.57
C VAL A 383 -2.80 -14.26 -14.80
N SER A 384 -1.88 -13.48 -15.37
CA SER A 384 -0.68 -13.01 -14.65
C SER A 384 -1.06 -12.06 -13.50
N LEU A 385 -0.12 -11.71 -12.63
CA LEU A 385 -0.37 -10.67 -11.60
C LEU A 385 -0.54 -9.33 -12.29
N GLU A 386 0.29 -9.07 -13.28
CA GLU A 386 0.37 -7.80 -13.98
C GLU A 386 -0.90 -7.53 -14.77
N ASP A 387 -1.38 -8.54 -15.50
CA ASP A 387 -2.64 -8.42 -16.22
C ASP A 387 -3.80 -8.26 -15.25
N ALA A 388 -3.81 -8.96 -14.11
CA ALA A 388 -4.88 -8.82 -13.11
C ALA A 388 -4.92 -7.43 -12.48
N ALA A 389 -3.77 -6.84 -12.13
CA ALA A 389 -3.66 -5.49 -11.56
C ALA A 389 -4.17 -4.39 -12.49
N ALA A 390 -4.25 -4.65 -13.80
CA ALA A 390 -4.73 -3.68 -14.78
C ALA A 390 -6.26 -3.49 -14.79
N PHE A 391 -7.04 -4.41 -14.19
CA PHE A 391 -8.49 -4.44 -14.34
C PHE A 391 -9.33 -3.73 -13.27
N PRO A 392 -9.03 -3.72 -11.96
CA PRO A 392 -10.04 -3.46 -10.94
C PRO A 392 -10.80 -2.13 -11.11
N LEU A 393 -10.11 -0.99 -11.08
CA LEU A 393 -10.72 0.34 -11.15
C LEU A 393 -11.44 0.55 -12.46
N VAL A 394 -10.80 0.20 -13.57
CA VAL A 394 -11.35 0.40 -14.91
C VAL A 394 -12.54 -0.50 -15.18
N THR A 395 -12.54 -1.72 -14.62
CA THR A 395 -13.68 -2.65 -14.69
C THR A 395 -14.85 -2.09 -13.91
N LEU A 396 -14.65 -1.67 -12.65
CA LEU A 396 -15.72 -1.09 -11.84
C LEU A 396 -16.32 0.14 -12.53
N THR A 397 -15.47 1.03 -13.03
CA THR A 397 -15.89 2.24 -13.74
C THR A 397 -16.71 1.91 -14.99
N ALA A 398 -16.22 1.01 -15.86
CA ALA A 398 -16.92 0.64 -17.09
C ALA A 398 -18.22 -0.12 -16.80
N TRP A 399 -18.19 -1.08 -15.86
CA TRP A 399 -19.34 -1.89 -15.47
C TRP A 399 -20.46 -1.03 -14.89
N GLU A 400 -20.13 -0.17 -13.92
CA GLU A 400 -21.12 0.72 -13.30
C GLU A 400 -21.65 1.75 -14.31
N SER A 401 -20.79 2.30 -15.18
CA SER A 401 -21.22 3.19 -16.28
C SER A 401 -22.26 2.51 -17.17
N LEU A 402 -21.95 1.32 -17.71
CA LEU A 402 -22.79 0.64 -18.68
C LEU A 402 -24.08 0.10 -18.05
N PHE A 403 -23.97 -0.59 -16.91
CA PHE A 403 -25.07 -1.41 -16.41
C PHE A 403 -25.83 -0.77 -15.25
N SER A 404 -25.19 0.12 -14.47
CA SER A 404 -25.86 0.83 -13.37
C SER A 404 -26.38 2.19 -13.81
N ARG A 405 -25.56 2.98 -14.52
CA ARG A 405 -25.91 4.36 -14.90
C ARG A 405 -26.68 4.43 -16.21
N LEU A 406 -26.15 3.83 -17.27
CA LEU A 406 -26.83 3.75 -18.57
C LEU A 406 -27.93 2.68 -18.61
N LYS A 407 -27.97 1.79 -17.60
CA LYS A 407 -28.96 0.71 -17.46
C LYS A 407 -29.05 -0.20 -18.70
N ILE A 408 -27.92 -0.37 -19.40
CA ILE A 408 -27.81 -1.33 -20.50
C ILE A 408 -28.07 -2.72 -19.91
N LYS A 409 -28.89 -3.51 -20.60
CA LYS A 409 -29.14 -4.89 -20.19
C LYS A 409 -27.93 -5.73 -20.54
N TRP A 410 -27.21 -6.21 -19.54
CA TRP A 410 -26.13 -7.17 -19.75
C TRP A 410 -26.68 -8.57 -20.02
N LYS A 411 -26.10 -9.27 -20.99
CA LYS A 411 -26.39 -10.69 -21.27
C LYS A 411 -25.71 -11.54 -20.21
N ASP A 412 -26.36 -11.69 -19.06
CA ASP A 412 -25.87 -12.56 -18.00
C ASP A 412 -25.91 -14.02 -18.48
N PRO A 413 -24.76 -14.69 -18.71
CA PRO A 413 -24.73 -16.06 -19.20
C PRO A 413 -25.29 -17.07 -18.18
N TYR A 414 -25.46 -16.66 -16.92
CA TYR A 414 -26.03 -17.47 -15.85
C TYR A 414 -27.53 -17.25 -15.63
N ARG A 415 -28.15 -16.26 -16.31
CA ARG A 415 -29.60 -16.06 -16.29
C ARG A 415 -30.13 -16.30 -17.70
N GLN A 416 -31.01 -17.30 -17.87
CA GLN A 416 -31.83 -17.47 -19.07
C GLN A 416 -32.72 -16.23 -19.24
N SER A 417 -32.17 -15.18 -19.84
CA SER A 417 -32.92 -14.02 -20.27
C SER A 417 -33.11 -14.16 -21.76
N ASN A 418 -34.38 -14.20 -22.20
CA ASN A 418 -34.75 -13.99 -23.58
C ASN A 418 -34.41 -12.54 -23.96
N LEU A 419 -33.13 -12.26 -24.18
CA LEU A 419 -32.65 -10.99 -24.75
C LEU A 419 -32.87 -11.04 -26.26
N SER A 420 -34.12 -11.03 -26.69
CA SER A 420 -34.48 -10.64 -28.04
C SER A 420 -34.34 -9.11 -28.15
N ASN A 421 -33.48 -8.65 -29.06
CA ASN A 421 -33.40 -7.28 -29.61
C ASN A 421 -32.56 -6.21 -28.87
N LEU A 422 -31.37 -6.54 -28.34
CA LEU A 422 -30.33 -5.50 -28.12
C LEU A 422 -29.40 -5.30 -29.33
N SER A 423 -29.43 -6.22 -30.30
CA SER A 423 -28.56 -6.22 -31.49
C SER A 423 -28.63 -4.95 -32.34
N ASP A 424 -29.66 -4.13 -32.15
CA ASP A 424 -29.93 -2.94 -32.95
C ASP A 424 -29.56 -1.64 -32.21
N GLN A 425 -29.17 -1.71 -30.93
CA GLN A 425 -28.76 -0.54 -30.16
C GLN A 425 -27.27 -0.26 -30.32
N SER A 426 -26.92 1.02 -30.29
CA SER A 426 -25.54 1.48 -30.48
C SER A 426 -25.01 2.30 -29.30
N ILE A 427 -23.70 2.21 -29.09
CA ILE A 427 -23.00 3.02 -28.10
C ILE A 427 -21.79 3.72 -28.73
N LEU A 428 -21.65 5.01 -28.44
CA LEU A 428 -20.43 5.77 -28.70
C LEU A 428 -19.57 5.83 -27.42
N ILE A 429 -18.36 5.30 -27.48
CA ILE A 429 -17.36 5.35 -26.41
C ILE A 429 -16.29 6.38 -26.80
N ILE A 430 -16.34 7.55 -26.17
CA ILE A 430 -15.36 8.62 -26.41
C ILE A 430 -14.12 8.36 -25.56
N GLY A 431 -12.94 8.24 -26.19
CA GLY A 431 -11.69 7.88 -25.51
C GLY A 431 -11.46 6.36 -25.44
N GLY A 432 -11.78 5.63 -26.51
CA GLY A 432 -11.83 4.16 -26.52
C GLY A 432 -10.50 3.46 -26.23
N ALA A 433 -9.36 4.07 -26.58
CA ALA A 433 -8.06 3.43 -26.41
C ALA A 433 -7.46 3.52 -24.99
N GLY A 434 -8.08 4.27 -24.08
CA GLY A 434 -7.63 4.39 -22.69
C GLY A 434 -7.96 3.16 -21.84
N GLY A 435 -7.56 3.16 -20.57
CA GLY A 435 -7.79 2.04 -19.65
C GLY A 435 -9.27 1.66 -19.50
N VAL A 436 -10.15 2.63 -19.19
CA VAL A 436 -11.61 2.39 -19.08
C VAL A 436 -12.21 2.02 -20.45
N GLY A 437 -11.80 2.71 -21.51
CA GLY A 437 -12.30 2.46 -22.86
C GLY A 437 -12.01 1.03 -23.32
N SER A 438 -10.84 0.51 -22.99
CA SER A 438 -10.39 -0.82 -23.39
C SER A 438 -11.26 -1.95 -22.83
N ILE A 439 -11.77 -1.82 -21.61
CA ILE A 439 -12.71 -2.79 -21.03
C ILE A 439 -14.17 -2.46 -21.37
N ALA A 440 -14.52 -1.18 -21.51
CA ALA A 440 -15.87 -0.76 -21.90
C ALA A 440 -16.25 -1.24 -23.31
N ILE A 441 -15.33 -1.20 -24.28
CA ILE A 441 -15.54 -1.74 -25.64
C ILE A 441 -15.91 -3.23 -25.56
N GLN A 442 -15.16 -4.01 -24.79
CA GLN A 442 -15.37 -5.45 -24.66
C GLN A 442 -16.71 -5.77 -23.97
N LEU A 443 -17.03 -5.08 -22.87
CA LEU A 443 -18.30 -5.24 -22.15
C LEU A 443 -19.51 -4.83 -22.99
N ALA A 444 -19.40 -3.73 -23.75
CA ALA A 444 -20.46 -3.29 -24.65
C ALA A 444 -20.68 -4.29 -25.80
N LYS A 445 -19.60 -4.83 -26.36
CA LYS A 445 -19.67 -5.84 -27.42
C LYS A 445 -20.28 -7.15 -26.93
N ASP A 446 -19.89 -7.61 -25.74
CA ASP A 446 -20.47 -8.78 -25.07
C ASP A 446 -21.98 -8.59 -24.77
N SER A 447 -22.40 -7.34 -24.54
CA SER A 447 -23.81 -6.95 -24.41
C SER A 447 -24.55 -6.85 -25.74
N SER A 448 -23.93 -7.27 -26.85
CA SER A 448 -24.50 -7.26 -28.21
C SER A 448 -24.83 -5.87 -28.76
N LEU A 449 -24.21 -4.80 -28.23
CA LEU A 449 -24.33 -3.47 -28.81
C LEU A 449 -23.45 -3.32 -30.06
N ARG A 450 -23.87 -2.45 -30.99
CA ARG A 450 -22.98 -1.91 -32.02
C ARG A 450 -22.06 -0.87 -31.38
N VAL A 451 -20.77 -1.14 -31.34
CA VAL A 451 -19.80 -0.33 -30.60
C VAL A 451 -19.04 0.61 -31.54
N ILE A 452 -19.19 1.92 -31.31
CA ILE A 452 -18.42 2.97 -31.97
C ILE A 452 -17.46 3.53 -30.94
N ALA A 453 -16.16 3.47 -31.19
CA ALA A 453 -15.14 4.03 -30.31
C ALA A 453 -14.46 5.24 -30.96
N THR A 454 -13.97 6.18 -30.16
CA THR A 454 -13.10 7.25 -30.68
C THR A 454 -11.62 7.01 -30.41
N ALA A 455 -10.80 7.15 -31.44
CA ALA A 455 -9.34 7.10 -31.40
C ALA A 455 -8.76 7.79 -32.65
N SER A 456 -7.58 8.42 -32.53
CA SER A 456 -7.02 9.26 -33.60
C SER A 456 -5.67 8.82 -34.16
N ARG A 457 -4.93 7.94 -33.46
CA ARG A 457 -3.63 7.44 -33.92
C ARG A 457 -3.75 6.01 -34.45
N PRO A 458 -2.98 5.60 -35.48
CA PRO A 458 -3.08 4.27 -36.08
C PRO A 458 -3.04 3.12 -35.06
N GLU A 459 -2.13 3.18 -34.09
CA GLU A 459 -1.98 2.18 -33.04
C GLU A 459 -3.17 2.15 -32.07
N SER A 460 -3.74 3.31 -31.75
CA SER A 460 -4.93 3.43 -30.89
C SER A 460 -6.22 2.98 -31.60
N ILE A 461 -6.30 3.20 -32.91
CA ILE A 461 -7.40 2.73 -33.76
C ILE A 461 -7.37 1.21 -33.85
N LYS A 462 -6.21 0.65 -34.17
CA LYS A 462 -6.01 -0.81 -34.22
C LYS A 462 -6.37 -1.45 -32.88
N TRP A 463 -5.93 -0.85 -31.77
CA TRP A 463 -6.24 -1.32 -30.43
C TRP A 463 -7.75 -1.40 -30.16
N CYS A 464 -8.52 -0.36 -30.54
CA CYS A 464 -9.98 -0.38 -30.37
C CYS A 464 -10.66 -1.49 -31.18
N TYR A 465 -10.24 -1.69 -32.44
CA TYR A 465 -10.76 -2.79 -33.27
C TYR A 465 -10.38 -4.16 -32.71
N ASP A 466 -9.14 -4.33 -32.26
CA ASP A 466 -8.68 -5.58 -31.64
C ASP A 466 -9.52 -5.94 -30.40
N LEU A 467 -10.04 -4.95 -29.68
CA LEU A 467 -10.91 -5.15 -28.51
C LEU A 467 -12.40 -5.32 -28.85
N GLY A 468 -12.80 -5.21 -30.12
CA GLY A 468 -14.15 -5.53 -30.58
C GLY A 468 -15.03 -4.32 -30.92
N ALA A 469 -14.48 -3.12 -31.07
CA ALA A 469 -15.23 -2.01 -31.67
C ALA A 469 -15.66 -2.36 -33.10
N ASP A 470 -16.90 -2.07 -33.47
CA ASP A 470 -17.41 -2.26 -34.83
C ASP A 470 -16.92 -1.13 -35.76
N HIS A 471 -16.86 0.09 -35.21
CA HIS A 471 -16.30 1.25 -35.90
C HIS A 471 -15.40 2.05 -34.97
N VAL A 472 -14.38 2.66 -35.56
CA VAL A 472 -13.51 3.61 -34.87
C VAL A 472 -13.44 4.89 -35.70
N ILE A 473 -13.81 6.01 -35.08
CA ILE A 473 -13.80 7.35 -35.68
C ILE A 473 -12.84 8.28 -34.94
N PRO A 474 -12.28 9.33 -35.58
CA PRO A 474 -11.54 10.33 -34.84
C PRO A 474 -12.49 11.10 -33.91
N HIS A 475 -11.95 11.59 -32.79
CA HIS A 475 -12.71 12.42 -31.85
C HIS A 475 -12.84 13.87 -32.32
N GLN A 476 -12.15 14.25 -33.40
CA GLN A 476 -12.39 15.49 -34.13
C GLN A 476 -13.59 15.29 -35.07
N ASN A 477 -14.50 16.25 -35.13
CA ASN A 477 -15.65 16.25 -36.04
C ASN A 477 -16.52 14.97 -35.92
N MET A 478 -16.73 14.46 -34.70
CA MET A 478 -17.42 13.18 -34.45
C MET A 478 -18.79 13.12 -35.13
N VAL A 479 -19.51 14.25 -35.18
CA VAL A 479 -20.81 14.34 -35.86
C VAL A 479 -20.71 13.91 -37.32
N GLN A 480 -19.78 14.50 -38.06
CA GLN A 480 -19.60 14.23 -39.49
C GLN A 480 -19.12 12.79 -39.73
N GLU A 481 -18.18 12.32 -38.91
CA GLU A 481 -17.62 10.97 -39.04
C GLU A 481 -18.66 9.89 -38.75
N LEU A 482 -19.54 10.10 -37.76
CA LEU A 482 -20.64 9.19 -37.50
C LEU A 482 -21.62 9.16 -38.67
N ARG A 483 -21.90 10.31 -39.31
CA ARG A 483 -22.82 10.37 -40.46
C ARG A 483 -22.27 9.67 -41.69
N LYS A 484 -20.94 9.62 -41.87
CA LYS A 484 -20.29 8.81 -42.93
C LYS A 484 -20.50 7.31 -42.77
N LEU A 485 -20.87 6.86 -41.56
CA LEU A 485 -21.25 5.47 -41.28
C LEU A 485 -22.75 5.22 -41.46
N ASP A 486 -23.48 6.18 -42.07
CA ASP A 486 -24.93 6.21 -42.20
C ASP A 486 -25.66 6.12 -40.84
N MET A 487 -25.03 6.65 -39.79
CA MET A 487 -25.57 6.65 -38.43
C MET A 487 -25.96 8.06 -38.01
N GLU A 488 -27.26 8.32 -37.90
CA GLU A 488 -27.78 9.61 -37.45
C GLU A 488 -27.57 9.82 -35.95
N TYR A 489 -27.90 8.83 -35.14
CA TYR A 489 -27.82 8.91 -33.68
C TYR A 489 -27.25 7.63 -33.09
N VAL A 490 -26.83 7.72 -31.83
CA VAL A 490 -26.55 6.56 -30.96
C VAL A 490 -27.50 6.52 -29.76
N ASP A 491 -27.81 5.33 -29.27
CA ASP A 491 -28.70 5.15 -28.12
C ASP A 491 -28.01 5.51 -26.80
N PHE A 492 -26.70 5.25 -26.72
CA PHE A 492 -25.88 5.49 -25.54
C PHE A 492 -24.59 6.23 -25.88
N ILE A 493 -24.14 7.10 -24.98
CA ILE A 493 -22.80 7.69 -25.04
C ILE A 493 -22.10 7.47 -23.70
N LEU A 494 -20.89 6.92 -23.75
CA LEU A 494 -19.98 6.84 -22.62
C LEU A 494 -18.78 7.75 -22.90
N ASN A 495 -18.69 8.86 -22.17
CA ASN A 495 -17.59 9.81 -22.30
C ASN A 495 -16.51 9.59 -21.24
N LEU A 496 -15.33 9.19 -21.71
CA LEU A 496 -14.14 8.90 -20.91
C LEU A 496 -13.04 9.96 -21.08
N ALA A 497 -13.35 11.04 -21.80
CA ALA A 497 -12.43 12.12 -22.14
C ALA A 497 -13.11 13.50 -21.95
N ASP A 498 -12.51 14.56 -22.47
CA ASP A 498 -12.88 15.98 -22.32
C ASP A 498 -14.40 16.26 -22.37
N THR A 499 -15.04 16.27 -21.19
CA THR A 499 -16.49 16.49 -21.08
C THR A 499 -16.91 17.88 -21.56
N THR A 500 -16.07 18.90 -21.36
CA THR A 500 -16.36 20.26 -21.82
C THR A 500 -16.29 20.33 -23.34
N GLY A 501 -15.23 19.81 -23.95
CA GLY A 501 -15.01 19.85 -25.39
C GLY A 501 -16.06 19.07 -26.18
N TYR A 502 -16.55 17.95 -25.65
CA TYR A 502 -17.50 17.08 -26.36
C TYR A 502 -18.97 17.32 -26.01
N TRP A 503 -19.30 18.28 -25.13
CA TRP A 503 -20.66 18.45 -24.61
C TRP A 503 -21.73 18.62 -25.70
N ASN A 504 -21.47 19.50 -26.68
CA ASN A 504 -22.42 19.79 -27.76
C ASN A 504 -22.48 18.65 -28.79
N ASP A 505 -21.34 18.03 -29.11
CA ASP A 505 -21.30 16.86 -30.00
C ASP A 505 -22.11 15.71 -29.40
N MET A 506 -22.02 15.48 -28.08
CA MET A 506 -22.83 14.48 -27.40
C MET A 506 -24.32 14.81 -27.47
N ALA A 507 -24.72 16.07 -27.30
CA ALA A 507 -26.12 16.51 -27.44
C ALA A 507 -26.65 16.31 -28.87
N GLU A 508 -25.82 16.52 -29.88
CA GLU A 508 -26.16 16.35 -31.29
C GLU A 508 -26.27 14.86 -31.67
N LEU A 509 -25.35 14.03 -31.18
CA LEU A 509 -25.23 12.62 -31.57
C LEU A 509 -26.14 11.68 -30.80
N ILE A 510 -26.58 12.05 -29.60
CA ILE A 510 -27.49 11.21 -28.83
C ILE A 510 -28.89 11.19 -29.45
N LYS A 511 -29.52 10.02 -29.47
CA LYS A 511 -30.91 9.82 -29.90
C LYS A 511 -31.88 10.48 -28.91
N PRO A 512 -33.09 10.92 -29.33
CA PRO A 512 -34.15 11.25 -28.40
C PRO A 512 -34.39 10.12 -27.39
N GLN A 513 -34.47 10.47 -26.10
CA GLN A 513 -34.57 9.57 -24.95
C GLN A 513 -33.34 8.66 -24.73
N GLY A 514 -32.21 8.94 -25.39
CA GLY A 514 -30.95 8.26 -25.14
C GLY A 514 -30.34 8.61 -23.78
N ALA A 515 -29.25 7.96 -23.44
CA ALA A 515 -28.54 8.18 -22.17
C ALA A 515 -27.05 8.44 -22.35
N ILE A 516 -26.52 9.38 -21.56
CA ILE A 516 -25.12 9.79 -21.54
C ILE A 516 -24.54 9.54 -20.14
N CYS A 517 -23.35 8.96 -20.09
CA CYS A 517 -22.58 8.80 -18.85
C CYS A 517 -21.18 9.40 -19.02
N CYS A 518 -20.77 10.24 -18.07
CA CYS A 518 -19.44 10.85 -18.04
C CYS A 518 -18.66 10.42 -16.78
N ILE A 519 -17.34 10.25 -16.90
CA ILE A 519 -16.43 9.96 -15.77
C ILE A 519 -15.37 11.05 -15.55
N VAL A 520 -15.26 12.01 -16.47
CA VAL A 520 -14.26 13.10 -16.40
C VAL A 520 -14.97 14.39 -16.04
N ASN A 521 -14.51 15.07 -14.99
CA ASN A 521 -15.05 16.37 -14.61
C ASN A 521 -15.02 17.36 -15.78
N ALA A 522 -16.06 18.19 -15.88
CA ALA A 522 -16.06 19.34 -16.77
C ALA A 522 -15.07 20.39 -16.25
N ALA A 523 -14.37 21.06 -17.17
CA ALA A 523 -13.48 22.18 -16.84
C ALA A 523 -14.26 23.48 -16.57
N THR A 524 -15.52 23.54 -17.01
CA THR A 524 -16.41 24.70 -16.91
C THR A 524 -17.83 24.26 -16.55
N ASN A 525 -18.68 25.21 -16.17
CA ASN A 525 -20.11 24.96 -16.06
C ASN A 525 -20.70 24.71 -17.44
N LEU A 526 -21.47 23.62 -17.57
CA LEU A 526 -22.05 23.19 -18.85
C LEU A 526 -23.58 23.37 -18.83
N PRO A 527 -24.19 23.88 -19.92
CA PRO A 527 -25.63 24.08 -19.99
C PRO A 527 -26.33 22.73 -20.12
N ILE A 528 -27.09 22.32 -19.10
CA ILE A 528 -27.84 21.05 -19.11
C ILE A 528 -29.03 21.09 -20.08
N ASP A 529 -29.57 22.29 -20.38
CA ASP A 529 -30.76 22.47 -21.21
C ASP A 529 -30.56 22.04 -22.67
N VAL A 530 -29.32 21.89 -23.15
CA VAL A 530 -29.01 21.36 -24.50
C VAL A 530 -29.57 19.95 -24.70
N PHE A 531 -29.78 19.22 -23.61
CA PHE A 531 -30.34 17.87 -23.60
C PHE A 531 -31.87 17.82 -23.50
N LYS A 532 -32.53 18.94 -23.17
CA LYS A 532 -33.98 18.99 -22.90
C LYS A 532 -34.82 18.64 -24.11
N GLY A 533 -34.48 19.17 -25.28
CA GLY A 533 -35.24 18.94 -26.52
C GLY A 533 -35.32 17.46 -26.93
N LYS A 534 -34.32 16.67 -26.52
CA LYS A 534 -34.27 15.22 -26.75
C LYS A 534 -34.63 14.39 -25.52
N SER A 535 -34.98 15.00 -24.38
CA SER A 535 -35.28 14.29 -23.12
C SER A 535 -34.20 13.28 -22.71
N VAL A 536 -32.93 13.68 -22.85
CA VAL A 536 -31.78 12.79 -22.63
C VAL A 536 -31.58 12.55 -21.14
N SER A 537 -31.29 11.30 -20.77
CA SER A 537 -30.84 10.95 -19.42
C SER A 537 -29.34 11.21 -19.29
N PHE A 538 -28.92 11.86 -18.22
CA PHE A 538 -27.52 12.14 -17.95
C PHE A 538 -27.10 11.59 -16.59
N ALA A 539 -25.94 10.95 -16.53
CA ALA A 539 -25.37 10.42 -15.30
C ALA A 539 -23.87 10.71 -15.18
N TRP A 540 -23.44 10.88 -13.93
CA TRP A 540 -22.03 10.81 -13.55
C TRP A 540 -21.71 9.41 -13.07
N GLU A 541 -20.55 8.89 -13.46
CA GLU A 541 -19.99 7.69 -12.84
C GLU A 541 -18.69 8.01 -12.09
N SER A 542 -18.64 7.56 -10.83
CA SER A 542 -17.47 7.57 -9.98
C SER A 542 -17.47 6.29 -9.16
N MET A 543 -16.55 5.37 -9.47
CA MET A 543 -16.48 4.08 -8.79
C MET A 543 -16.15 4.21 -7.30
N PHE A 544 -15.61 5.35 -6.84
CA PHE A 544 -15.38 5.58 -5.41
C PHE A 544 -16.66 5.91 -4.62
N THR A 545 -17.78 6.24 -5.28
CA THR A 545 -19.00 6.66 -4.57
C THR A 545 -19.48 5.58 -3.59
N ARG A 546 -19.46 4.31 -3.99
CA ARG A 546 -19.89 3.20 -3.12
C ARG A 546 -19.00 3.03 -1.90
N SER A 547 -17.68 3.03 -2.08
CA SER A 547 -16.73 2.86 -0.97
C SER A 547 -16.73 4.09 -0.05
N SER A 548 -16.60 5.28 -0.62
CA SER A 548 -16.45 6.54 0.12
C SER A 548 -17.68 6.93 0.93
N PHE A 549 -18.87 6.53 0.52
CA PHE A 549 -20.11 6.78 1.24
C PHE A 549 -20.66 5.55 1.95
N THR A 550 -19.99 4.40 1.79
CA THR A 550 -20.42 3.10 2.34
C THR A 550 -21.91 2.86 2.05
N THR A 551 -22.28 2.98 0.78
CA THR A 551 -23.68 2.85 0.37
C THR A 551 -24.22 1.45 0.67
N ASP A 552 -25.54 1.32 0.80
CA ASP A 552 -26.20 0.03 1.05
C ASP A 552 -25.79 -1.06 0.05
N ASP A 553 -25.44 -0.66 -1.18
CA ASP A 553 -24.99 -1.52 -2.27
C ASP A 553 -23.47 -1.60 -2.44
N ILE A 554 -22.65 -1.25 -1.43
CA ILE A 554 -21.18 -1.31 -1.50
C ILE A 554 -20.65 -2.68 -1.99
N THR A 555 -21.32 -3.76 -1.59
CA THR A 555 -20.97 -5.15 -1.96
C THR A 555 -21.12 -5.43 -3.46
N GLU A 556 -21.78 -4.57 -4.23
CA GLU A 556 -21.83 -4.70 -5.68
C GLU A 556 -20.43 -4.64 -6.32
N GLN A 557 -19.46 -3.93 -5.72
CA GLN A 557 -18.10 -3.92 -6.25
C GLN A 557 -17.43 -5.29 -6.14
N TYR A 558 -17.55 -5.96 -4.99
CA TYR A 558 -17.17 -7.37 -4.85
C TYR A 558 -17.83 -8.24 -5.93
N ARG A 559 -19.15 -8.09 -6.15
CA ARG A 559 -19.89 -8.90 -7.14
C ARG A 559 -19.40 -8.68 -8.56
N ILE A 560 -19.11 -7.44 -8.93
CA ILE A 560 -18.56 -7.07 -10.24
C ILE A 560 -17.18 -7.69 -10.42
N LEU A 561 -16.28 -7.52 -9.45
CA LEU A 561 -14.94 -8.08 -9.53
C LEU A 561 -14.96 -9.60 -9.51
N ALA A 562 -15.78 -10.25 -8.67
CA ALA A 562 -15.92 -11.71 -8.67
C ALA A 562 -16.38 -12.25 -10.04
N ARG A 563 -17.34 -11.57 -10.68
CA ARG A 563 -17.81 -11.93 -12.01
C ARG A 563 -16.74 -11.72 -13.07
N MET A 564 -16.05 -10.58 -13.05
CA MET A 564 -14.95 -10.30 -13.96
C MET A 564 -13.81 -11.31 -13.79
N SER A 565 -13.51 -11.73 -12.56
CA SER A 565 -12.53 -12.76 -12.27
C SER A 565 -12.83 -14.07 -12.99
N GLY A 566 -14.09 -14.50 -12.97
CA GLY A 566 -14.55 -15.66 -13.73
C GLY A 566 -14.37 -15.49 -15.25
N LEU A 567 -14.83 -14.37 -15.80
CA LEU A 567 -14.76 -14.08 -17.24
C LEU A 567 -13.31 -13.98 -17.75
N LEU A 568 -12.40 -13.36 -17.00
CA LEU A 568 -10.97 -13.30 -17.33
C LEU A 568 -10.32 -14.68 -17.24
N SER A 569 -10.69 -15.49 -16.26
CA SER A 569 -10.19 -16.86 -16.11
C SER A 569 -10.57 -17.75 -17.30
N LEU A 570 -11.74 -17.48 -17.90
CA LEU A 570 -12.25 -18.12 -19.11
C LEU A 570 -11.74 -17.46 -20.41
N GLN A 571 -10.91 -16.42 -20.31
CA GLN A 571 -10.36 -15.67 -21.44
C GLN A 571 -11.45 -15.08 -22.37
N VAL A 572 -12.61 -14.75 -21.80
CA VAL A 572 -13.70 -14.08 -22.55
C VAL A 572 -13.27 -12.69 -22.99
N PHE A 573 -12.50 -11.98 -22.15
CA PHE A 573 -11.94 -10.68 -22.47
C PHE A 573 -10.41 -10.74 -22.61
N LYS A 574 -9.92 -9.93 -23.54
CA LYS A 574 -8.49 -9.73 -23.81
C LYS A 574 -7.85 -8.90 -22.70
N PRO A 575 -6.56 -9.15 -22.40
CA PRO A 575 -5.77 -8.30 -21.52
C PRO A 575 -5.74 -6.85 -22.01
N ILE A 576 -5.73 -5.91 -21.06
CA ILE A 576 -5.68 -4.46 -21.35
C ILE A 576 -4.38 -3.80 -20.91
N ARG A 577 -3.43 -4.58 -20.37
CA ARG A 577 -2.08 -4.14 -20.04
C ARG A 577 -1.25 -3.95 -21.30
N THR A 578 -0.52 -2.85 -21.37
CA THR A 578 0.37 -2.53 -22.51
C THR A 578 1.80 -2.25 -22.07
N LYS A 579 2.02 -1.93 -20.79
CA LYS A 579 3.36 -1.68 -20.24
C LYS A 579 3.47 -2.22 -18.81
N THR A 580 4.61 -2.81 -18.52
CA THR A 580 5.03 -3.18 -17.16
C THR A 580 6.33 -2.48 -16.81
N LEU A 581 6.39 -1.88 -15.63
CA LEU A 581 7.59 -1.41 -14.98
C LEU A 581 7.91 -2.37 -13.83
N ASN A 582 9.15 -2.82 -13.72
CA ASN A 582 9.53 -3.80 -12.71
C ASN A 582 10.23 -3.13 -11.53
N GLY A 583 9.78 -3.42 -10.32
CA GLY A 583 10.30 -2.94 -9.05
C GLY A 583 9.46 -1.82 -8.46
N PHE A 584 9.09 -1.96 -7.19
CA PHE A 584 8.43 -0.89 -6.44
C PHE A 584 9.44 0.23 -6.11
N SER A 585 9.35 1.35 -6.83
CA SER A 585 10.28 2.47 -6.66
C SER A 585 9.66 3.81 -7.06
N VAL A 586 10.16 4.89 -6.44
CA VAL A 586 9.75 6.27 -6.76
C VAL A 586 9.92 6.56 -8.25
N LYS A 587 11.02 6.11 -8.84
CA LYS A 587 11.31 6.28 -10.27
C LYS A 587 10.23 5.65 -11.15
N ASN A 588 9.84 4.41 -10.87
CA ASN A 588 8.83 3.71 -11.68
C ASN A 588 7.43 4.33 -11.49
N ILE A 589 7.09 4.75 -10.28
CA ILE A 589 5.83 5.49 -10.01
C ILE A 589 5.82 6.82 -10.78
N GLN A 590 6.92 7.58 -10.73
CA GLN A 590 7.07 8.83 -11.49
C GLN A 590 6.96 8.60 -13.00
N GLU A 591 7.62 7.58 -13.53
CA GLU A 591 7.55 7.24 -14.96
C GLU A 591 6.12 6.89 -15.38
N ALA A 592 5.41 6.06 -14.60
CA ALA A 592 4.03 5.69 -14.91
C ALA A 592 3.09 6.91 -14.90
N HIS A 593 3.24 7.80 -13.92
CA HIS A 593 2.50 9.06 -13.86
C HIS A 593 2.81 9.97 -15.05
N ALA A 594 4.09 10.16 -15.40
CA ALA A 594 4.50 11.00 -16.52
C ALA A 594 3.94 10.49 -17.86
N ILE A 595 3.91 9.16 -18.06
CA ILE A 595 3.32 8.56 -19.26
C ILE A 595 1.82 8.83 -19.32
N LEU A 596 1.08 8.68 -18.20
CA LEU A 596 -0.35 8.96 -18.18
C LEU A 596 -0.66 10.45 -18.41
N GLU A 597 0.10 11.35 -17.78
CA GLU A 597 -0.07 12.80 -17.94
C GLU A 597 0.23 13.28 -19.36
N SER A 598 1.02 12.53 -20.14
CA SER A 598 1.23 12.82 -21.57
C SER A 598 -0.03 12.68 -22.43
N GLY A 599 -1.06 11.97 -21.93
CA GLY A 599 -2.30 11.68 -22.66
C GLY A 599 -2.13 10.68 -23.82
N LYS A 600 -0.94 10.10 -24.00
CA LYS A 600 -0.62 9.20 -25.14
C LYS A 600 -0.74 7.72 -24.81
N SER A 601 -0.94 7.35 -23.54
CA SER A 601 -1.05 5.95 -23.12
C SER A 601 -2.21 5.21 -23.80
N ILE A 602 -1.99 3.94 -24.12
CA ILE A 602 -3.03 3.00 -24.60
C ILE A 602 -3.15 1.90 -23.56
N GLY A 603 -4.37 1.49 -23.22
CA GLY A 603 -4.59 0.48 -22.20
C GLY A 603 -4.05 0.89 -20.82
N LYS A 604 -3.30 -0.02 -20.17
CA LYS A 604 -2.88 0.11 -18.77
C LYS A 604 -1.38 -0.09 -18.56
N ILE A 605 -0.84 0.71 -17.64
CA ILE A 605 0.55 0.64 -17.15
C ILE A 605 0.51 0.03 -15.75
N VAL A 606 1.34 -0.98 -15.54
CA VAL A 606 1.40 -1.76 -14.31
C VAL A 606 2.81 -1.70 -13.73
N ILE A 607 2.92 -1.69 -12.41
CA ILE A 607 4.18 -1.76 -11.68
C ILE A 607 4.16 -3.04 -10.84
N THR A 608 5.14 -3.92 -11.03
CA THR A 608 5.33 -5.11 -10.18
C THR A 608 6.27 -4.81 -9.05
N PHE A 609 6.03 -5.42 -7.90
CA PHE A 609 6.82 -5.21 -6.69
C PHE A 609 8.09 -6.06 -6.72
#